data_AF-A0A968WM32-F1
#
_entry.id   AF-A0A968WM32-F1
#
_cell.length_a   1.000
_cell.length_b   1.000
_cell.length_c   1.000
_cell.angle_alpha   90.00
_cell.angle_beta   90.00
_cell.angle_gamma   90.00
#
_symmetry.space_group_name_H-M   'P 1'
#
loop_
_entity.id
_entity.type
_entity.pdbx_description
1 polymer ?
#
loop_
_entity_poly.entity_id
_entity_poly.type
_entity_poly.pdbx_seq_one_letter_code
_entity_poly.pdbx_strand_id
1 'polypeptide(L)'
;MAKHLGLRYLYAPSKYLEEDVTESGTAMYMLNVASLTVMPNQWRSDLYQAAAKLNARLILQLIAQIPQEHSLLARAIEEKVSSFDFEQLMNLAQLSITI
;
A
#
# COMPACT_ATOMS: atom_id res chain seq x y z
N MET A 1 18.23 -16.66 5.17
CA MET A 1 18.47 -15.91 3.92
C MET A 1 17.19 -15.96 3.09
N ALA A 2 16.29 -14.98 3.25
CA ALA A 2 14.98 -14.99 2.60
C ALA A 2 15.10 -14.32 1.23
N LYS A 3 14.86 -15.13 0.19
CA LYS A 3 14.82 -14.72 -1.21
C LYS A 3 13.73 -13.66 -1.39
N HIS A 4 14.09 -12.49 -1.94
CA HIS A 4 13.11 -11.52 -2.43
C HIS A 4 12.31 -12.20 -3.54
N LEU A 5 11.03 -12.39 -3.27
CA LEU A 5 10.10 -13.10 -4.15
C LEU A 5 10.00 -12.27 -5.43
N GLY A 6 10.45 -12.85 -6.54
CA GLY A 6 10.33 -12.28 -7.88
C GLY A 6 8.88 -12.28 -8.31
N LEU A 7 8.11 -11.34 -7.77
CA LEU A 7 6.72 -11.17 -8.12
C LEU A 7 6.64 -10.40 -9.43
N ARG A 8 6.52 -11.14 -10.54
CA ARG A 8 6.03 -10.58 -11.81
C ARG A 8 4.54 -10.33 -11.65
N TYR A 9 4.21 -9.18 -11.08
CA TYR A 9 2.85 -8.68 -11.02
C TYR A 9 2.49 -7.98 -12.33
N LEU A 10 1.93 -8.75 -13.26
CA LEU A 10 1.24 -8.21 -14.45
C LEU A 10 -0.13 -7.68 -14.00
N TYR A 11 -0.16 -6.46 -13.47
CA TYR A 11 -1.42 -5.76 -13.22
C TYR A 11 -1.66 -4.71 -14.30
N ALA A 12 -2.75 -4.91 -15.05
CA ALA A 12 -3.23 -3.96 -16.03
C ALA A 12 -3.74 -2.69 -15.33
N PRO A 13 -3.44 -1.48 -15.84
CA PRO A 13 -3.89 -0.24 -15.24
C PRO A 13 -5.40 -0.05 -15.48
N SER A 14 -6.23 -0.42 -14.52
CA SER A 14 -7.64 -0.02 -14.49
C SER A 14 -7.77 1.35 -13.80
N LYS A 15 -7.69 2.38 -14.65
CA LYS A 15 -8.49 3.60 -14.66
C LYS A 15 -9.31 3.92 -13.39
N TYR A 16 -8.66 4.41 -12.35
CA TYR A 16 -9.32 5.17 -11.27
C TYR A 16 -8.41 6.31 -10.82
N LEU A 17 -8.38 7.38 -11.60
CA LEU A 17 -7.97 8.72 -11.16
C LEU A 17 -8.79 9.72 -11.97
N GLU A 18 -9.98 10.04 -11.50
CA GLU A 18 -10.61 11.32 -11.79
C GLU A 18 -10.12 12.26 -10.68
N GLU A 19 -9.02 12.95 -10.94
CA GLU A 19 -8.80 14.39 -10.66
C GLU A 19 -7.35 14.75 -11.00
N ASP A 20 -7.23 15.64 -11.98
CA ASP A 20 -6.10 16.53 -12.29
C ASP A 20 -4.69 15.93 -12.38
N VAL A 21 -4.29 15.48 -13.59
CA VAL A 21 -2.86 15.52 -13.98
C VAL A 21 -2.72 15.82 -15.47
N THR A 22 -2.37 17.08 -15.77
CA THR A 22 -1.60 17.44 -16.96
C THR A 22 -0.24 16.74 -16.94
N GLU A 23 0.10 16.17 -18.09
CA GLU A 23 1.47 15.89 -18.57
C GLU A 23 2.26 14.73 -17.93
N SER A 24 2.21 13.60 -18.64
CA SER A 24 3.36 12.81 -19.10
C SER A 24 4.52 12.59 -18.11
N GLY A 25 4.48 11.45 -17.43
CA GLY A 25 5.64 10.90 -16.72
C GLY A 25 5.18 9.89 -15.70
N THR A 26 5.42 8.60 -15.96
CA THR A 26 5.31 7.45 -15.04
C THR A 26 4.58 7.77 -13.74
N ALA A 27 3.25 7.67 -13.72
CA ALA A 27 2.44 7.94 -12.54
C ALA A 27 2.90 6.99 -11.41
N MET A 28 3.83 7.44 -10.57
CA MET A 28 4.16 6.79 -9.32
C MET A 28 2.90 6.88 -8.48
N TYR A 29 2.28 5.74 -8.21
CA TYR A 29 1.15 5.70 -7.30
C TYR A 29 1.62 6.19 -5.94
N MET A 30 1.29 7.44 -5.60
CA MET A 30 1.60 8.00 -4.29
C MET A 30 0.65 7.38 -3.28
N LEU A 31 1.19 6.55 -2.40
CA LEU A 31 0.47 6.00 -1.28
C LEU A 31 0.00 7.16 -0.38
N ASN A 32 -1.30 7.46 -0.42
CA ASN A 32 -1.92 8.51 0.38
C ASN A 32 -2.88 7.91 1.42
N VAL A 33 -3.14 8.68 2.48
CA VAL A 33 -4.09 8.34 3.55
C VAL A 33 -5.48 8.05 3.00
N ALA A 34 -5.94 8.86 2.04
CA ALA A 34 -7.23 8.65 1.36
C ALA A 34 -7.31 7.28 0.64
N SER A 35 -6.18 6.82 0.08
CA SER A 35 -6.09 5.52 -0.56
C SER A 35 -6.20 4.35 0.43
N LEU A 36 -5.85 4.57 1.71
CA LEU A 36 -6.00 3.58 2.78
C LEU A 36 -7.41 3.58 3.38
N THR A 37 -8.14 4.68 3.27
CA THR A 37 -9.54 4.83 3.75
C THR A 37 -10.52 3.93 2.99
N VAL A 38 -10.17 3.47 1.79
CA VAL A 38 -10.98 2.48 1.04
C VAL A 38 -11.10 1.15 1.80
N MET A 39 -10.13 0.85 2.67
CA MET A 39 -10.15 -0.34 3.52
C MET A 39 -10.81 -0.04 4.88
N PRO A 40 -11.44 -1.05 5.51
CA PRO A 40 -12.09 -0.88 6.80
C PRO A 40 -11.09 -0.52 7.91
N ASN A 41 -11.58 0.13 8.97
CA ASN A 41 -10.78 0.55 10.13
C ASN A 41 -9.93 -0.60 10.72
N GLN A 42 -10.50 -1.82 10.77
CA GLN A 42 -9.78 -3.00 11.28
C GLN A 42 -8.50 -3.28 10.47
N TRP A 43 -8.61 -3.24 9.14
CA TRP A 43 -7.47 -3.49 8.25
C TRP A 43 -6.41 -2.38 8.39
N ARG A 44 -6.83 -1.11 8.52
CA ARG A 44 -5.92 0.03 8.78
C ARG A 44 -5.19 -0.14 10.11
N SER A 45 -5.88 -0.59 11.15
CA SER A 45 -5.29 -0.87 12.47
C SER A 45 -4.29 -2.02 12.39
N ASP A 46 -4.63 -3.09 11.69
CA ASP A 46 -3.74 -4.24 11.50
C ASP A 46 -2.48 -3.82 10.71
N LEU A 47 -2.62 -2.97 9.69
CA LEU A 47 -1.50 -2.41 8.94
C LEU A 47 -0.58 -1.57 9.83
N TYR A 48 -1.16 -0.67 10.63
CA TYR A 48 -0.42 0.14 11.60
C TYR A 48 0.35 -0.76 12.58
N GLN A 49 -0.31 -1.77 13.16
CA GLN A 49 0.34 -2.71 14.07
C GLN A 49 1.44 -3.53 13.38
N ALA A 50 1.23 -3.94 12.13
CA ALA A 50 2.21 -4.66 11.34
C ALA A 50 3.46 -3.81 11.10
N ALA A 51 3.28 -2.55 10.71
CA ALA A 51 4.34 -1.58 10.49
C ALA A 51 5.08 -1.25 11.80
N ALA A 52 4.34 -1.03 12.90
CA ALA A 52 4.91 -0.81 14.23
C ALA A 52 5.73 -2.01 14.73
N LYS A 53 5.35 -3.24 14.33
CA LYS A 53 6.09 -4.48 14.61
C LYS A 53 7.20 -4.77 13.59
N LEU A 54 7.42 -3.88 12.61
CA LEU A 54 8.35 -4.08 11.47
C LEU A 54 8.12 -5.43 10.76
N ASN A 55 6.87 -5.91 10.76
CA ASN A 55 6.52 -7.24 10.29
C ASN A 55 6.11 -7.19 8.82
N ALA A 56 7.12 -7.16 7.94
CA ALA A 56 6.94 -7.22 6.49
C ALA A 56 6.02 -8.36 6.05
N ARG A 57 6.12 -9.55 6.67
CA ARG A 57 5.29 -10.70 6.32
C ARG A 57 3.81 -10.43 6.58
N LEU A 58 3.48 -9.82 7.71
CA LEU A 58 2.11 -9.50 8.07
C LEU A 58 1.54 -8.40 7.15
N ILE A 59 2.36 -7.42 6.78
CA ILE A 59 1.98 -6.41 5.78
C ILE A 59 1.69 -7.06 4.42
N LEU A 60 2.56 -7.96 3.96
CA LEU A 60 2.35 -8.71 2.70
C LEU A 60 1.06 -9.56 2.74
N GLN A 61 0.72 -10.13 3.89
CA GLN A 61 -0.55 -10.84 4.07
C GLN A 61 -1.77 -9.90 4.06
N LEU A 62 -1.64 -8.70 4.63
CA LEU A 62 -2.71 -7.70 4.61
C LEU A 62 -2.97 -7.18 3.19
N ILE A 63 -1.91 -6.91 2.42
CA ILE A 63 -2.08 -6.47 1.02
C ILE A 63 -2.61 -7.57 0.11
N ALA A 64 -2.36 -8.84 0.42
CA ALA A 64 -2.95 -9.97 -0.30
C ALA A 64 -4.47 -10.11 -0.09
N GLN A 65 -5.00 -9.50 0.97
CA GLN A 65 -6.45 -9.42 1.22
C GLN A 65 -7.11 -8.23 0.53
N ILE A 66 -6.33 -7.30 -0.06
CA ILE A 66 -6.87 -6.16 -0.79
C ILE A 66 -7.54 -6.67 -2.07
N PRO A 67 -8.77 -6.22 -2.38
CA PRO A 67 -9.43 -6.57 -3.63
C PRO A 67 -8.62 -6.09 -4.85
N GLN A 68 -8.72 -6.82 -5.97
CA GLN A 68 -7.92 -6.52 -7.16
C GLN A 68 -8.13 -5.09 -7.69
N GLU A 69 -9.28 -4.48 -7.42
CA GLU A 69 -9.62 -3.08 -7.74
C GLU A 69 -8.66 -2.07 -7.08
N HIS A 70 -8.07 -2.41 -5.94
CA HIS A 70 -7.10 -1.60 -5.23
C HIS A 70 -5.68 -2.21 -5.26
N SER A 71 -5.34 -3.00 -6.28
CA SER A 71 -3.99 -3.60 -6.42
C SER A 71 -2.85 -2.57 -6.46
N LEU A 72 -3.12 -1.34 -6.92
CA LEU A 72 -2.14 -0.26 -6.89
C LEU A 72 -1.76 0.14 -5.45
N LEU A 73 -2.73 0.10 -4.52
CA LEU A 73 -2.49 0.31 -3.08
C LEU A 73 -1.57 -0.78 -2.53
N ALA A 74 -1.88 -2.04 -2.84
CA ALA A 74 -1.08 -3.20 -2.44
C ALA A 74 0.37 -3.07 -2.90
N ARG A 75 0.58 -2.69 -4.16
CA ARG A 75 1.91 -2.50 -4.75
C ARG A 75 2.69 -1.38 -4.06
N ALA A 76 2.07 -0.22 -3.84
CA ALA A 76 2.78 0.89 -3.20
C ALA A 76 3.16 0.57 -1.76
N ILE A 77 2.33 -0.18 -1.04
CA ILE A 77 2.67 -0.69 0.29
C ILE A 77 3.80 -1.72 0.20
N GLU A 78 3.76 -2.65 -0.75
CA GLU A 78 4.82 -3.63 -0.97
C GLU A 78 6.17 -2.97 -1.30
N GLU A 79 6.18 -1.96 -2.18
CA GLU A 79 7.38 -1.19 -2.52
C GLU A 79 7.96 -0.49 -1.29
N LYS A 80 7.10 0.05 -0.41
CA LYS A 80 7.50 0.65 0.87
C LYS A 80 8.10 -0.40 1.82
N VAL A 81 7.48 -1.57 1.95
CA VAL A 81 8.03 -2.68 2.74
C VAL A 81 9.36 -3.17 2.18
N SER A 82 9.49 -3.30 0.86
CA SER A 82 10.72 -3.73 0.20
C SER A 82 11.84 -2.69 0.32
N SER A 83 11.48 -1.42 0.44
CA SER A 83 12.41 -0.31 0.71
C SER A 83 12.73 -0.15 2.21
N PHE A 84 12.16 -1.01 3.07
CA PHE A 84 12.25 -0.93 4.52
C PHE A 84 11.69 0.39 5.11
N ASP A 85 10.83 1.09 4.36
CA ASP A 85 10.17 2.35 4.75
C ASP A 85 8.94 2.09 5.66
N PHE A 86 9.14 1.39 6.77
CA PHE A 86 8.05 1.08 7.70
C PHE A 86 7.54 2.34 8.43
N GLU A 87 8.39 3.33 8.62
CA GLU A 87 8.05 4.57 9.31
C GLU A 87 6.99 5.36 8.54
N GLN A 88 7.13 5.42 7.21
CA GLN A 88 6.14 6.04 6.33
C GLN A 88 4.81 5.26 6.32
N LEU A 89 4.87 3.93 6.29
CA LEU A 89 3.67 3.09 6.38
C LEU A 89 2.93 3.29 7.70
N MET A 90 3.67 3.36 8.81
CA MET A 90 3.11 3.60 10.13
C MET A 90 2.43 4.97 10.20
N ASN A 91 3.07 6.02 9.68
CA ASN A 91 2.52 7.37 9.65
C ASN A 91 1.22 7.42 8.83
N LEU A 92 1.24 6.87 7.62
CA LEU A 92 0.07 6.80 6.73
C LEU A 92 -1.08 6.00 7.35
N ALA A 93 -0.78 4.84 7.95
CA ALA A 93 -1.78 4.01 8.62
C ALA A 93 -2.36 4.72 9.85
N GLN A 94 -1.53 5.39 10.66
CA GLN A 94 -1.99 6.15 11.83
C GLN A 94 -2.91 7.31 11.45
N LEU A 95 -2.52 8.10 10.43
CA LEU A 95 -3.34 9.19 9.92
C LEU A 95 -4.67 8.65 9.39
N SER A 96 -4.66 7.49 8.73
CA SER A 96 -5.88 6.88 8.19
C SER A 96 -6.85 6.42 9.28
N ILE A 97 -6.40 6.14 10.51
CA ILE A 97 -7.28 5.75 11.62
C ILE A 97 -7.90 6.98 12.29
N THR A 98 -7.24 8.14 12.17
CA THR A 98 -7.63 9.38 12.86
C THR A 98 -8.63 10.22 12.05
N ILE A 99 -8.77 9.95 10.75
CA ILE A 99 -9.72 10.58 9.82
C ILE A 99 -10.96 9.71 9.68
#